data_AF-A0A9Q4KVY0-F1
#
_entry.id   AF-A0A9Q4KVY0-F1
#
_cell.length_a   1.000
_cell.length_b   1.000
_cell.length_c   1.000
_cell.angle_alpha   90.00
_cell.angle_beta   90.00
_cell.angle_gamma   90.00
#
_symmetry.space_group_name_H-M   'P 1'
#
loop_
_entity.id
_entity.type
_entity.pdbx_description
1 polymer ?
#
loop_
_entity_poly.entity_id
_entity_poly.type
_entity_poly.pdbx_seq_one_letter_code
_entity_poly.pdbx_strand_id
1 'polypeptide(L)'
;MSSNKKSKDAEDILSEFGSRSISEPEPAPTPAPAPEPAPAPEPALEPKPAPQLEAPAHEPQLEAPAPEEDSKKTSDYHKVQEERDIIFVGTKPIMTYVSATLTQLSTRKTVTIKARGQRITQAVDVSQMIVKRMHSVGYVIRDVRISSDSLISQDGKKRNVSTMEIDISKD
;
A
#
# COMPACT_ATOMS: atom_id res chain seq x y z
N MET A 1 51.84 13.74 15.33
CA MET A 1 51.80 14.02 13.88
C MET A 1 50.61 13.27 13.30
N SER A 2 49.50 13.99 13.11
CA SER A 2 48.27 13.50 12.50
C SER A 2 48.48 13.25 11.01
N SER A 3 48.02 12.10 10.49
CA SER A 3 47.87 11.90 9.06
C SER A 3 46.45 11.44 8.75
N ASN A 4 45.71 12.39 8.20
CA ASN A 4 44.34 12.36 7.73
C ASN A 4 44.20 11.40 6.54
N LYS A 5 43.73 10.17 6.76
CA LYS A 5 43.40 9.23 5.67
C LYS A 5 41.94 9.47 5.24
N LYS A 6 41.70 10.62 4.60
CA LYS A 6 40.37 11.04 4.13
C LYS A 6 40.20 10.68 2.65
N SER A 7 39.04 10.09 2.35
CA SER A 7 38.28 10.23 1.10
C SER A 7 38.81 9.67 -0.22
N LYS A 8 39.64 8.61 -0.26
CA LYS A 8 40.00 7.98 -1.54
C LYS A 8 38.92 7.01 -2.05
N ASP A 9 38.34 6.20 -1.17
CA ASP A 9 37.39 5.13 -1.56
C ASP A 9 36.08 5.65 -2.16
N ALA A 10 35.61 6.83 -1.72
CA ALA A 10 34.37 7.42 -2.23
C ALA A 10 34.56 8.02 -3.64
N GLU A 11 35.73 8.59 -3.95
CA GLU A 11 36.01 9.13 -5.29
C GLU A 11 36.28 8.05 -6.32
N ASP A 12 36.83 6.91 -5.90
CA ASP A 12 37.07 5.74 -6.75
C ASP A 12 35.73 5.13 -7.24
N ILE A 13 34.77 4.95 -6.32
CA ILE A 13 33.43 4.42 -6.64
C ILE A 13 32.67 5.33 -7.60
N LEU A 14 32.79 6.66 -7.44
CA LEU A 14 32.13 7.62 -8.34
C LEU A 14 32.79 7.67 -9.73
N SER A 15 34.10 7.42 -9.81
CA SER A 15 34.85 7.39 -11.08
C SER A 15 34.55 6.14 -11.91
N GLU A 16 34.27 5.00 -11.26
CA GLU A 16 33.90 3.75 -11.95
C GLU A 16 32.53 3.85 -12.64
N PHE A 17 31.60 4.64 -12.10
CA PHE A 17 30.29 4.90 -12.72
C PHE A 17 30.36 5.90 -13.88
N GLY A 18 31.29 6.86 -13.86
CA GLY A 18 31.45 7.87 -14.91
C GLY A 18 32.15 7.38 -16.18
N SER A 19 32.89 6.27 -16.08
CA SER A 19 33.74 5.76 -17.17
C SER A 19 33.05 4.74 -18.08
N ARG A 20 31.82 4.32 -17.76
CA ARG A 20 30.98 3.61 -18.74
C ARG A 20 30.40 4.65 -19.68
N SER A 21 31.20 5.02 -20.68
CA SER A 21 30.68 5.51 -21.95
C SER A 21 29.58 4.54 -22.38
N ILE A 22 28.32 4.96 -22.24
CA ILE A 22 27.22 4.33 -22.95
C ILE A 22 27.51 4.64 -24.41
N SER A 23 28.16 3.69 -25.07
CA SER A 23 28.12 3.60 -26.52
C SER A 23 26.64 3.61 -26.88
N GLU A 24 26.21 4.66 -27.56
CA GLU A 24 24.88 4.71 -28.14
C GLU A 24 24.69 3.43 -28.97
N PRO A 25 23.73 2.57 -28.65
CA PRO A 25 23.53 1.35 -29.43
C PRO A 25 23.15 1.77 -30.84
N GLU A 26 23.87 1.26 -31.84
CA GLU A 26 23.46 1.41 -33.24
C GLU A 26 21.98 1.04 -33.38
N PRO A 27 21.20 1.81 -34.18
CA PRO A 27 19.80 1.47 -34.40
C PRO A 27 19.73 0.09 -35.06
N ALA A 28 19.18 -0.87 -34.33
CA ALA A 28 18.87 -2.19 -34.88
C ALA A 28 17.98 -2.03 -36.14
N PRO A 29 18.18 -2.84 -37.19
CA PRO A 29 17.30 -2.81 -38.35
C PRO A 29 15.87 -3.07 -37.89
N THR A 30 14.97 -2.17 -38.28
CA THR A 30 13.54 -2.26 -37.96
C THR A 30 13.02 -3.63 -38.43
N PRO A 31 12.44 -4.47 -37.55
CA PRO A 31 11.80 -5.68 -37.99
C PRO A 31 10.66 -5.31 -38.96
N ALA A 32 10.61 -5.99 -40.10
CA ALA A 32 9.51 -5.84 -41.05
C ALA A 32 8.17 -6.06 -40.33
N PRO A 33 7.11 -5.30 -40.68
CA PRO A 33 5.80 -5.47 -40.05
C PRO A 33 5.34 -6.91 -40.26
N ALA A 34 5.08 -7.60 -39.14
CA ALA A 34 4.40 -8.89 -39.17
C ALA A 34 3.02 -8.71 -39.83
N PRO A 35 2.55 -9.68 -40.65
CA PRO A 35 1.20 -9.61 -41.19
C PRO A 35 0.19 -9.49 -40.05
N GLU A 36 -0.73 -8.53 -40.16
CA GLU A 36 -1.85 -8.38 -39.22
C GLU A 36 -2.57 -9.73 -39.05
N PRO A 37 -2.85 -10.17 -37.81
CA PRO A 37 -3.69 -11.33 -37.61
C PRO A 37 -5.09 -11.02 -38.16
N ALA A 38 -5.57 -11.89 -39.05
CA ALA A 38 -6.92 -11.84 -39.58
C ALA A 38 -7.93 -11.77 -38.41
N PRO A 39 -9.02 -10.98 -38.54
CA PRO A 39 -10.02 -10.86 -37.47
C PRO A 39 -10.61 -12.24 -37.18
N ALA A 40 -10.51 -12.66 -35.91
CA ALA A 40 -11.22 -13.82 -35.41
C ALA A 40 -12.73 -13.63 -35.61
N PRO A 41 -13.49 -14.68 -35.97
CA PRO A 41 -14.94 -14.57 -36.12
C PRO A 41 -15.57 -14.19 -34.77
N GLU A 42 -16.44 -13.18 -34.80
CA GLU A 42 -17.24 -12.76 -33.64
C GLU A 42 -18.05 -13.94 -33.09
N PRO A 43 -18.06 -14.17 -31.76
CA PRO A 43 -18.92 -15.18 -31.17
C PRO A 43 -20.38 -14.76 -31.31
N ALA A 44 -21.18 -15.60 -31.95
CA ALA A 44 -22.63 -15.45 -32.05
C ALA A 44 -23.24 -15.35 -30.64
N LEU A 45 -24.02 -14.29 -30.41
CA LEU A 45 -24.78 -14.08 -29.18
C LEU A 45 -25.89 -15.14 -29.06
N GLU A 46 -25.76 -16.06 -28.11
CA GLU A 46 -26.86 -16.94 -27.71
C GLU A 46 -27.92 -16.14 -26.91
N PRO A 47 -29.23 -16.36 -27.15
CA PRO A 47 -30.28 -15.64 -26.43
C PRO A 47 -30.47 -16.20 -25.01
N LYS A 48 -30.45 -15.27 -24.06
CA LYS A 48 -30.68 -15.47 -22.62
C LYS A 48 -32.12 -15.96 -22.35
N PRO A 49 -32.36 -17.00 -21.53
CA PRO A 49 -33.72 -17.37 -21.15
C PRO A 49 -34.31 -16.34 -20.16
N ALA A 50 -35.58 -15.98 -20.38
CA ALA A 50 -36.34 -15.08 -19.51
C ALA A 50 -36.63 -15.72 -18.14
N PRO A 51 -36.63 -14.96 -17.02
CA PRO A 51 -37.00 -15.49 -15.71
C PRO A 51 -38.52 -15.63 -15.60
N GLN A 52 -38.99 -16.84 -15.26
CA GLN A 52 -40.38 -17.06 -14.84
C GLN A 52 -40.52 -16.66 -13.37
N LEU A 53 -41.53 -15.84 -13.10
CA LEU A 53 -42.02 -15.44 -11.79
C LEU A 53 -42.81 -16.61 -11.18
N GLU A 54 -42.34 -17.16 -10.07
CA GLU A 54 -43.19 -17.92 -9.13
C GLU A 54 -43.19 -17.22 -7.77
N ALA A 55 -44.42 -16.95 -7.30
CA ALA A 55 -44.77 -16.23 -6.08
C ALA A 55 -45.03 -17.22 -4.92
N PRO A 56 -45.15 -16.74 -3.65
CA PRO A 56 -44.67 -17.43 -2.45
C PRO A 56 -45.75 -18.16 -1.63
N ALA A 57 -45.34 -19.17 -0.85
CA ALA A 57 -46.02 -19.78 0.30
C ALA A 57 -45.05 -20.81 0.93
N HIS A 58 -44.78 -20.98 2.23
CA HIS A 58 -45.38 -20.61 3.51
C HIS A 58 -44.30 -20.69 4.62
N GLU A 59 -44.43 -19.85 5.65
CA GLU A 59 -43.88 -19.97 7.03
C GLU A 59 -44.59 -21.10 7.83
N PRO A 60 -44.29 -21.37 9.13
CA PRO A 60 -43.04 -21.29 9.91
C PRO A 60 -42.83 -22.59 10.76
N GLN A 61 -41.60 -22.97 11.15
CA GLN A 61 -41.42 -23.81 12.37
C GLN A 61 -40.16 -23.44 13.16
N LEU A 62 -40.43 -23.09 14.43
CA LEU A 62 -39.51 -22.88 15.54
C LEU A 62 -38.85 -24.20 15.93
N GLU A 63 -37.53 -24.21 16.11
CA GLU A 63 -36.91 -25.05 17.15
C GLU A 63 -35.59 -24.44 17.61
N ALA A 64 -35.53 -24.11 18.90
CA ALA A 64 -34.30 -23.72 19.59
C ALA A 64 -33.59 -24.98 20.12
N PRO A 65 -32.26 -24.94 20.19
CA PRO A 65 -31.64 -25.23 21.48
C PRO A 65 -30.60 -24.17 21.87
N ALA A 66 -30.62 -23.81 23.15
CA ALA A 66 -29.62 -23.01 23.84
C ALA A 66 -28.46 -23.91 24.35
N PRO A 67 -27.49 -23.41 25.15
CA PRO A 67 -26.15 -23.01 24.71
C PRO A 67 -25.03 -23.88 25.32
N GLU A 68 -23.90 -24.02 24.63
CA GLU A 68 -22.65 -24.55 25.22
C GLU A 68 -21.54 -23.51 25.04
N GLU A 69 -21.18 -22.90 26.16
CA GLU A 69 -19.98 -22.08 26.37
C GLU A 69 -18.72 -22.95 26.27
N ASP A 70 -17.65 -22.49 25.63
CA ASP A 70 -16.39 -22.23 26.36
C ASP A 70 -15.36 -21.44 25.51
N SER A 71 -14.96 -20.30 26.06
CA SER A 71 -13.57 -19.81 26.09
C SER A 71 -12.78 -19.56 24.79
N LYS A 72 -12.64 -18.28 24.41
CA LYS A 72 -11.62 -17.37 25.01
C LYS A 72 -11.47 -16.04 24.25
N LYS A 73 -11.90 -14.99 24.94
CA LYS A 73 -11.27 -13.65 25.00
C LYS A 73 -11.13 -12.89 23.68
N THR A 74 -12.26 -12.45 23.13
CA THR A 74 -12.32 -11.17 22.41
C THR A 74 -12.12 -10.06 23.43
N SER A 75 -10.85 -9.76 23.74
CA SER A 75 -10.48 -8.62 24.57
C SER A 75 -11.10 -7.35 24.00
N ASP A 76 -11.82 -6.66 24.86
CA ASP A 76 -12.26 -5.28 24.72
C ASP A 76 -11.28 -4.41 23.92
N TYR A 77 -11.59 -4.19 22.65
CA TYR A 77 -11.03 -3.10 21.85
C TYR A 77 -12.12 -2.11 21.43
N HIS A 78 -13.08 -1.83 22.33
CA HIS A 78 -13.65 -0.47 22.38
C HIS A 78 -12.64 0.46 23.04
N LYS A 79 -11.46 0.55 22.41
CA LYS A 79 -10.47 1.58 22.75
C LYS A 79 -11.08 2.87 22.27
N VAL A 80 -11.44 3.73 23.23
CA VAL A 80 -11.71 5.15 23.07
C VAL A 80 -10.92 5.64 21.85
N GLN A 81 -11.64 5.89 20.75
CA GLN A 81 -11.09 6.53 19.56
C GLN A 81 -10.78 7.97 19.98
N GLU A 82 -9.65 8.16 20.68
CA GLU A 82 -8.93 9.41 20.54
C GLU A 82 -8.70 9.55 19.06
N GLU A 83 -9.27 10.60 18.49
CA GLU A 83 -9.24 10.98 17.09
C GLU A 83 -7.82 11.34 16.66
N ARG A 84 -6.94 10.33 16.65
CA ARG A 84 -5.57 10.51 16.22
C ARG A 84 -5.62 10.59 14.70
N ASP A 85 -5.06 11.67 14.17
CA ASP A 85 -4.81 11.89 12.74
C ASP A 85 -3.71 10.97 12.22
N ILE A 86 -3.64 9.71 12.70
CA ILE A 86 -2.55 8.77 12.47
C ILE A 86 -3.12 7.44 11.96
N ILE A 87 -2.64 7.01 10.79
CA ILE A 87 -2.94 5.71 10.18
C ILE A 87 -1.72 4.81 10.31
N PHE A 88 -1.83 3.72 11.07
CA PHE A 88 -0.76 2.72 11.18
C PHE A 88 -0.88 1.66 10.06
N VAL A 89 0.17 1.50 9.27
CA VAL A 89 0.22 0.53 8.16
C VAL A 89 0.81 -0.79 8.66
N GLY A 90 0.00 -1.84 8.54
CA GLY A 90 0.33 -3.23 8.86
C GLY A 90 0.03 -4.18 7.70
N THR A 91 -0.44 -5.39 7.99
CA THR A 91 -0.63 -6.48 7.01
C THR A 91 -1.87 -6.37 6.11
N LYS A 92 -2.82 -5.47 6.41
CA LYS A 92 -4.06 -5.32 5.63
C LYS A 92 -3.77 -4.90 4.17
N PRO A 93 -4.69 -5.16 3.21
CA PRO A 93 -4.53 -4.72 1.83
C PRO A 93 -4.36 -3.21 1.71
N ILE A 94 -3.59 -2.77 0.72
CA ILE A 94 -3.25 -1.36 0.49
C ILE A 94 -4.47 -0.44 0.47
N MET A 95 -5.55 -0.87 -0.21
CA MET A 95 -6.78 -0.09 -0.35
C MET A 95 -7.47 0.20 0.99
N THR A 96 -7.28 -0.65 2.00
CA THR A 96 -7.86 -0.43 3.33
C THR A 96 -7.27 0.81 4.00
N TYR A 97 -5.96 1.04 3.85
CA TYR A 97 -5.31 2.22 4.41
C TYR A 97 -5.64 3.46 3.61
N VAL A 98 -5.80 3.33 2.29
CA VAL A 98 -6.13 4.45 1.41
C VAL A 98 -7.51 4.98 1.73
N SER A 99 -8.51 4.11 1.81
CA SER A 99 -9.87 4.53 2.19
C SER A 99 -9.88 5.14 3.59
N ALA A 100 -9.21 4.52 4.57
CA ALA A 100 -9.13 5.07 5.93
C ALA A 100 -8.49 6.46 5.97
N THR A 101 -7.40 6.67 5.21
CA THR A 101 -6.70 7.96 5.13
C THR A 101 -7.59 9.02 4.48
N LEU A 102 -8.26 8.70 3.37
CA LEU A 102 -9.18 9.63 2.69
C LEU A 102 -10.38 9.99 3.56
N THR A 103 -10.95 9.03 4.28
CA THR A 103 -12.02 9.28 5.25
C THR A 103 -11.57 10.25 6.33
N GLN A 104 -10.37 10.08 6.89
CA GLN A 104 -9.84 11.03 7.89
C GLN A 104 -9.57 12.41 7.28
N LEU A 105 -8.95 12.48 6.09
CA LEU A 105 -8.69 13.74 5.37
C LEU A 105 -9.96 14.51 4.98
N SER A 106 -11.13 13.85 4.95
CA SER A 106 -12.40 14.54 4.70
C SER A 106 -12.83 15.47 5.85
N THR A 107 -12.38 15.18 7.07
CA THR A 107 -12.70 15.96 8.29
C THR A 107 -11.48 16.66 8.88
N ARG A 108 -10.26 16.26 8.48
CA ARG A 108 -8.98 16.72 9.03
C ARG A 108 -8.11 17.32 7.94
N LYS A 109 -7.36 18.36 8.31
CA LYS A 109 -6.46 19.05 7.36
C LYS A 109 -5.22 18.24 7.01
N THR A 110 -4.75 17.44 7.97
CA THR A 110 -3.53 16.65 7.86
C THR A 110 -3.75 15.28 8.47
N VAL A 111 -3.23 14.24 7.84
CA VAL A 111 -3.20 12.86 8.35
C VAL A 111 -1.80 12.29 8.17
N THR A 112 -1.27 11.66 9.22
CA THR A 112 0.04 11.03 9.25
C THR A 112 -0.08 9.52 9.03
N ILE A 113 0.53 9.01 7.97
CA ILE A 113 0.68 7.57 7.74
C ILE A 113 1.97 7.12 8.44
N LYS A 114 1.87 6.20 9.40
CA LYS A 114 3.02 5.62 10.11
C LYS A 114 3.23 4.15 9.78
N ALA A 115 4.49 3.77 9.55
CA ALA A 115 4.87 2.39 9.28
C ALA A 115 6.25 2.06 9.84
N ARG A 116 6.54 0.76 9.96
CA ARG A 116 7.83 0.25 10.43
C ARG A 116 8.29 -0.98 9.65
N GLY A 117 9.61 -1.13 9.52
CA GLY A 117 10.26 -2.25 8.85
C GLY A 117 9.70 -2.50 7.45
N GLN A 118 9.37 -3.76 7.15
CA GLN A 118 8.88 -4.19 5.83
C GLN A 118 7.63 -3.43 5.33
N ARG A 119 6.83 -2.87 6.25
CA ARG A 119 5.59 -2.15 5.89
C ARG A 119 5.82 -0.71 5.45
N ILE A 120 7.06 -0.21 5.50
CA ILE A 120 7.42 1.12 5.02
C ILE A 120 7.11 1.25 3.52
N THR A 121 7.48 0.28 2.69
CA THR A 121 7.16 0.29 1.24
C THR A 121 5.66 0.46 1.01
N GLN A 122 4.84 -0.27 1.75
CA GLN A 122 3.39 -0.17 1.65
C GLN A 122 2.86 1.20 2.06
N ALA A 123 3.44 1.86 3.07
CA ALA A 123 3.07 3.23 3.43
C ALA A 123 3.42 4.24 2.34
N VAL A 124 4.58 4.08 1.70
CA VAL A 124 4.97 4.88 0.53
C VAL A 124 3.96 4.68 -0.59
N ASP A 125 3.58 3.43 -0.91
CA ASP A 125 2.59 3.14 -1.94
C ASP A 125 1.23 3.78 -1.65
N VAL A 126 0.76 3.73 -0.38
CA VAL A 126 -0.47 4.40 0.06
C VAL A 126 -0.38 5.91 -0.18
N SER A 127 0.70 6.55 0.28
CA SER A 127 0.90 8.00 0.14
C SER A 127 0.91 8.43 -1.33
N GLN A 128 1.64 7.71 -2.18
CA GLN A 128 1.75 7.98 -3.60
C GLN A 128 0.43 7.75 -4.32
N MET A 129 -0.31 6.71 -3.96
CA MET A 129 -1.60 6.44 -4.57
C MET A 129 -2.63 7.54 -4.27
N ILE A 130 -2.65 8.05 -3.04
CA ILE A 130 -3.53 9.17 -2.66
C ILE A 130 -3.21 10.40 -3.50
N VAL A 131 -1.95 10.84 -3.51
CA VAL A 131 -1.52 12.05 -4.23
C VAL A 131 -1.77 11.92 -5.74
N LYS A 132 -1.43 10.76 -6.33
CA LYS A 132 -1.60 10.52 -7.76
C LYS A 132 -3.07 10.44 -8.19
N ARG A 133 -3.92 9.75 -7.43
CA ARG A 133 -5.34 9.58 -7.80
C ARG A 133 -6.20 10.78 -7.44
N MET A 134 -5.84 11.51 -6.41
CA MET A 134 -6.61 12.64 -5.88
C MET A 134 -5.95 13.99 -6.17
N HIS A 135 -5.10 14.07 -7.19
CA HIS A 135 -4.44 15.30 -7.61
C HIS A 135 -5.43 16.46 -7.82
N SER A 136 -6.60 16.17 -8.40
CA SER A 136 -7.66 17.17 -8.62
C SER A 136 -8.28 17.73 -7.33
N VAL A 137 -8.13 17.03 -6.20
CA VAL A 137 -8.66 17.45 -4.89
C VAL A 137 -7.62 18.28 -4.10
N GLY A 138 -6.36 18.26 -4.53
CA GLY A 138 -5.28 19.03 -3.90
C GLY A 138 -4.60 18.35 -2.71
N TYR A 139 -4.58 17.01 -2.64
CA TYR A 139 -3.80 16.33 -1.60
C TYR A 139 -2.32 16.27 -1.94
N VAL A 140 -1.49 16.69 -1.00
CA VAL A 140 -0.03 16.78 -1.13
C VAL A 140 0.69 16.12 0.05
N ILE A 141 1.92 15.66 -0.18
CA ILE A 141 2.81 15.20 0.90
C ILE A 141 3.48 16.43 1.49
N ARG A 142 3.24 16.69 2.78
CA ARG A 142 3.76 17.87 3.47
C ARG A 142 5.14 17.63 4.08
N ASP A 143 5.32 16.50 4.73
CA ASP A 143 6.55 16.14 5.44
C ASP A 143 6.74 14.61 5.45
N VAL A 144 8.00 14.17 5.50
CA VAL A 144 8.38 12.76 5.63
C VAL A 144 9.47 12.63 6.67
N ARG A 145 9.18 11.92 7.76
CA ARG A 145 10.11 11.68 8.86
C ARG A 145 10.53 10.22 8.87
N ILE A 146 11.84 9.96 8.97
CA ILE A 146 12.41 8.61 9.04
C ILE A 146 13.20 8.50 10.34
N SER A 147 13.05 7.39 11.04
CA SER A 147 13.71 7.13 12.32
C SER A 147 14.00 5.65 12.50
N SER A 148 14.50 5.25 13.66
CA SER A 148 14.74 3.86 14.03
C SER A 148 14.43 3.63 15.49
N ASP A 149 13.54 2.69 15.78
CA ASP A 149 13.14 2.33 17.13
C ASP A 149 13.81 1.02 17.55
N SER A 150 14.29 0.95 18.79
CA SER A 150 14.82 -0.28 19.37
C SER A 150 13.68 -1.12 19.92
N LEU A 151 13.43 -2.29 19.33
CA LEU A 151 12.40 -3.24 19.74
C LEU A 151 13.03 -4.50 20.31
N ILE A 152 12.35 -5.12 21.27
CA ILE A 152 12.76 -6.40 21.84
C ILE A 152 12.14 -7.51 20.98
N SER A 153 12.97 -8.40 20.45
CA SER A 153 12.51 -9.60 19.73
C SER A 153 11.88 -10.60 20.70
N GLN A 154 11.16 -11.59 20.17
CA GLN A 154 10.60 -12.70 20.96
C GLN A 154 11.68 -13.44 21.77
N ASP A 155 12.87 -13.52 21.21
CA ASP A 155 14.11 -14.09 21.77
C ASP A 155 14.85 -13.12 22.72
N GLY A 156 14.19 -12.05 23.19
CA GLY A 156 14.66 -11.14 24.24
C GLY A 156 15.78 -10.15 23.82
N LYS A 157 16.34 -10.32 22.62
CA LYS A 157 17.38 -9.44 22.08
C LYS A 157 16.80 -8.12 21.56
N LYS A 158 17.47 -7.01 21.83
CA LYS A 158 17.15 -5.71 21.22
C LYS A 158 17.57 -5.70 19.75
N ARG A 159 16.70 -5.21 18.88
CA ARG A 159 16.94 -5.01 17.45
C ARG A 159 16.37 -3.66 17.03
N ASN A 160 17.08 -2.96 16.16
CA ASN A 160 16.59 -1.71 15.61
C ASN A 160 15.65 -1.98 14.44
N VAL A 161 14.54 -1.25 14.40
CA VAL A 161 13.56 -1.32 13.32
C VAL A 161 13.32 0.08 12.80
N SER A 162 13.53 0.26 11.49
CA SER A 162 13.28 1.54 10.84
C SER A 162 11.81 1.91 10.93
N THR A 163 11.53 3.20 11.11
CA THR A 163 10.20 3.78 11.16
C THR A 163 10.09 4.92 10.16
N MET A 164 8.89 5.12 9.63
CA MET A 164 8.58 6.21 8.71
C MET A 164 7.22 6.82 9.06
N GLU A 165 7.15 8.13 9.00
CA GLU A 165 5.93 8.92 9.12
C GLU A 165 5.81 9.80 7.87
N ILE A 166 4.63 9.79 7.24
CA ILE A 166 4.34 10.57 6.04
C ILE A 166 3.11 11.42 6.32
N ASP A 167 3.26 12.74 6.30
CA ASP A 167 2.15 13.66 6.50
C ASP A 167 1.51 14.00 5.16
N ILE A 168 0.22 13.71 5.02
CA ILE A 168 -0.60 14.12 3.88
C ILE A 168 -1.50 15.26 4.32
N SER A 169 -1.52 16.35 3.56
CA SER A 169 -2.41 17.48 3.80
C SER A 169 -3.17 17.88 2.55
N LYS A 170 -4.25 18.62 2.72
CA LYS A 170 -4.95 19.31 1.63
C LYS A 170 -4.37 20.72 1.48
N ASP A 171 -3.90 21.07 0.27
CA ASP A 171 -3.54 22.46 -0.09
C ASP A 171 -4.78 23.36 -0.18
#